data_AF-A0A537P4T5-F1
#
_entry.id   AF-A0A537P4T5-F1
#
_cell.length_a   1.000
_cell.length_b   1.000
_cell.length_c   1.000
_cell.angle_alpha   90.00
_cell.angle_beta   90.00
_cell.angle_gamma   90.00
#
_symmetry.space_group_name_H-M   'P 1'
#
loop_
_entity.id
_entity.type
_entity.pdbx_description
1 polymer ?
#
loop_
_entity_poly.entity_id
_entity_poly.type
_entity_poly.pdbx_seq_one_letter_code
_entity_poly.pdbx_strand_id
1 'polypeptide(L)' 'MTRKRLDSVDVVIIGAGCGGAACAWQLKRQVPHVKVVCLERGGWPDQRRMPASTMQWQRAIMEDWASAPNLRLK' A
#
# COMPACT_ATOMS: atom_id res chain seq x y z
N MET A 1 -4.94 -11.16 20.90
CA MET A 1 -4.65 -10.04 19.98
C MET A 1 -5.00 -8.73 20.66
N THR A 2 -4.01 -7.91 21.03
CA THR A 2 -4.26 -6.58 21.59
C THR A 2 -4.61 -5.61 20.46
N ARG A 3 -5.82 -5.04 20.53
CA ARG A 3 -6.30 -4.07 19.53
C ARG A 3 -5.60 -2.74 19.78
N LYS A 4 -4.61 -2.38 18.96
CA LYS A 4 -3.97 -1.06 19.02
C LYS A 4 -4.90 -0.03 18.39
N ARG A 5 -5.37 0.94 19.19
CA ARG A 5 -6.12 2.09 18.68
C ARG A 5 -5.11 3.15 18.25
N LEU A 6 -5.21 3.60 17.00
CA LEU A 6 -4.44 4.76 16.53
C LEU A 6 -5.12 6.04 17.02
N ASP A 7 -4.34 7.11 17.17
CA ASP A 7 -4.87 8.44 17.40
C ASP A 7 -5.77 8.88 16.25
N SER A 8 -6.66 9.83 16.50
CA SER A 8 -7.51 10.40 15.45
C SER A 8 -6.66 11.06 14.37
N VAL A 9 -7.02 10.80 13.12
CA VAL A 9 -6.41 11.37 11.92
C VAL A 9 -7.47 12.06 11.08
N ASP A 10 -7.06 13.01 10.25
CA ASP A 10 -7.97 13.78 9.40
C ASP A 10 -8.29 13.03 8.11
N VAL A 11 -7.31 12.28 7.58
CA VAL A 11 -7.44 11.53 6.32
C VAL A 11 -6.87 10.13 6.48
N VAL A 12 -7.67 9.15 6.03
CA VAL A 12 -7.24 7.75 5.88
C VAL A 12 -7.18 7.42 4.40
N ILE A 13 -6.01 7.00 3.93
CA ILE A 13 -5.80 6.48 2.57
C ILE A 13 -5.77 4.95 2.64
N ILE A 14 -6.63 4.29 1.87
CA ILE A 14 -6.69 2.83 1.78
C ILE A 14 -5.91 2.39 0.54
N GLY A 15 -4.73 1.81 0.77
CA GLY A 15 -3.79 1.33 -0.25
C GLY A 15 -2.61 2.28 -0.46
N ALA A 16 -1.39 1.77 -0.28
CA ALA A 16 -0.13 2.51 -0.48
C ALA A 16 0.46 2.30 -1.89
N GLY A 17 -0.38 2.05 -2.89
CA GLY A 17 0.02 2.01 -4.29
C GLY A 17 0.35 3.41 -4.85
N CYS A 18 0.64 3.50 -6.15
CA CYS A 18 1.03 4.75 -6.81
C CYS A 18 0.05 5.91 -6.55
N GLY A 19 -1.25 5.66 -6.70
CA GLY A 19 -2.28 6.69 -6.47
C GLY A 19 -2.36 7.14 -5.01
N GLY A 20 -2.35 6.19 -4.06
CA GLY A 20 -2.38 6.50 -2.63
C GLY A 20 -1.14 7.26 -2.17
N ALA A 21 0.04 6.86 -2.64
CA ALA A 21 1.30 7.56 -2.37
C ALA A 21 1.32 8.96 -2.97
N ALA A 22 0.88 9.13 -4.21
CA ALA A 22 0.79 10.45 -4.86
C ALA A 22 -0.18 11.37 -4.13
N CYS A 23 -1.34 10.85 -3.71
CA CYS A 23 -2.31 11.59 -2.90
C CYS A 23 -1.71 12.03 -1.56
N ALA A 24 -1.09 11.11 -0.81
CA ALA A 24 -0.41 11.43 0.45
C ALA A 24 0.65 12.52 0.27
N TRP A 25 1.46 12.42 -0.79
CA TRP A 25 2.50 13.40 -1.10
C TRP A 25 1.92 14.79 -1.40
N GLN A 26 0.88 14.88 -2.23
CA GLN A 26 0.21 16.15 -2.53
C GLN A 26 -0.45 16.75 -1.28
N LEU A 27 -1.12 15.95 -0.47
CA LEU A 27 -1.74 16.40 0.79
C LEU A 27 -0.70 17.00 1.72
N LYS A 28 0.45 16.34 1.90
CA LYS A 28 1.52 16.88 2.76
C LYS A 28 2.18 18.13 2.18
N ARG A 29 2.22 18.29 0.86
CA ARG A 29 2.76 19.50 0.21
C ARG A 29 1.81 20.69 0.30
N GLN A 30 0.52 20.47 0.09
CA GLN A 30 -0.48 21.54 0.02
C GLN A 30 -1.05 21.90 1.40
N VAL A 31 -1.17 20.92 2.31
CA VAL A 31 -1.77 21.09 3.63
C VAL A 31 -0.90 20.43 4.71
N PRO A 32 0.27 21.00 5.07
CA PRO A 32 1.27 20.31 5.89
C PRO A 32 0.82 19.91 7.30
N HIS A 33 -0.22 20.54 7.83
CA HIS A 33 -0.76 20.26 9.17
C HIS A 33 -1.72 19.07 9.21
N VAL A 34 -2.23 18.59 8.06
CA VAL A 34 -3.15 17.46 8.01
C VAL A 34 -2.46 16.17 8.44
N LYS A 35 -3.08 15.43 9.36
CA LYS A 35 -2.66 14.11 9.82
C LYS A 35 -3.22 13.05 8.88
N VAL A 36 -2.32 12.41 8.14
CA VAL A 36 -2.66 11.38 7.16
C VAL A 36 -2.12 10.05 7.64
N VAL A 37 -2.95 9.01 7.58
CA VAL A 37 -2.50 7.61 7.69
C VAL A 37 -2.75 6.89 6.38
N CYS A 38 -1.78 6.08 5.94
CA CYS A 38 -1.95 5.18 4.81
C CYS A 38 -2.00 3.75 5.36
N LEU A 39 -3.05 3.02 5.03
CA LEU A 39 -3.22 1.62 5.40
C LEU A 39 -2.99 0.75 4.17
N GLU A 40 -1.97 -0.09 4.21
CA GLU A 40 -1.66 -1.06 3.18
C GLU A 40 -1.73 -2.46 3.78
N ARG A 41 -2.34 -3.39 3.04
CA ARG A 41 -2.41 -4.79 3.45
C ARG A 41 -1.04 -5.45 3.36
N GLY A 42 -0.27 -5.05 2.34
CA GLY A 42 1.07 -5.54 2.07
C GLY A 42 2.08 -4.99 3.07
N GLY A 43 3.22 -5.66 3.16
CA GLY A 43 4.38 -5.13 3.85
C GLY A 43 5.26 -4.28 2.94
N TRP A 44 6.41 -3.88 3.46
CA TRP A 44 7.48 -3.34 2.65
C TRP A 44 8.03 -4.42 1.71
N PRO A 45 8.05 -4.18 0.39
CA PRO A 45 8.55 -5.18 -0.56
C PRO A 45 10.07 -5.36 -0.42
N ASP A 46 10.53 -6.61 -0.37
CA ASP A 46 11.95 -6.96 -0.50
C ASP A 46 12.34 -6.93 -1.98
N GLN A 47 13.14 -5.93 -2.36
CA GLN A 47 13.58 -5.75 -3.76
C GLN A 47 14.39 -6.93 -4.29
N ARG A 48 15.07 -7.70 -3.42
CA ARG A 48 15.83 -8.90 -3.83
C ARG A 48 14.94 -10.08 -4.18
N ARG A 49 13.69 -10.07 -3.73
CA ARG A 49 12.69 -11.13 -3.92
C ARG A 49 11.54 -10.71 -4.83
N MET A 50 11.66 -9.57 -5.51
CA MET A 50 10.62 -9.09 -6.41
C MET A 50 10.40 -10.07 -7.57
N PRO A 51 9.16 -10.50 -7.87
CA PRO A 51 8.90 -11.42 -8.98
C PRO A 51 9.33 -10.88 -10.33
N ALA A 52 9.40 -9.55 -10.47
CA ALA A 52 9.85 -8.85 -11.67
C ALA A 52 11.27 -9.22 -12.11
N SER A 53 12.11 -9.76 -11.22
CA SER A 53 13.46 -10.25 -11.56
C SER A 53 13.49 -11.72 -12.01
N THR A 54 12.33 -12.38 -12.14
CA THR A 54 12.22 -13.81 -12.47
C THR A 54 11.34 -14.02 -13.70
N MET A 55 11.50 -15.16 -14.38
CA MET A 55 10.62 -15.58 -15.48
C MET A 55 9.14 -15.76 -15.07
N GLN A 56 8.86 -15.82 -13.76
CA GLN A 56 7.50 -16.03 -13.23
C GLN A 56 6.73 -14.71 -13.07
N TRP A 57 7.30 -13.57 -13.46
CA TRP A 57 6.69 -12.25 -13.28
C TRP A 57 5.27 -12.17 -13.84
N GLN A 58 5.00 -12.78 -15.01
CA GLN A 58 3.66 -12.77 -15.64
C GLN A 58 2.62 -13.48 -14.78
N ARG A 59 3.00 -14.60 -14.14
CA ARG A 59 2.09 -15.32 -13.25
C ARG A 59 1.88 -14.53 -11.96
N ALA A 60 2.95 -13.97 -11.41
CA ALA A 60 2.89 -13.20 -10.17
C ALA A 60 1.92 -12.02 -10.25
N ILE A 61 1.92 -11.27 -11.35
CA ILE A 61 0.99 -10.13 -11.54
C ILE A 61 -0.48 -10.54 -11.71
N MET A 62 -0.77 -11.82 -11.92
CA MET A 62 -2.13 -12.37 -11.99
C MET A 62 -2.57 -13.01 -10.67
N GLU A 63 -1.64 -13.24 -9.75
CA GLU A 63 -1.85 -13.94 -8.47
C GLU A 63 -1.41 -13.04 -7.29
N ASP A 64 -0.31 -13.39 -6.62
CA ASP A 64 0.15 -12.78 -5.37
C ASP A 64 0.46 -11.27 -5.46
N TRP A 65 0.73 -10.78 -6.66
CA TRP A 65 1.02 -9.38 -6.96
C TRP A 65 -0.07 -8.72 -7.81
N ALA A 66 -1.25 -9.34 -7.95
CA ALA A 66 -2.34 -8.79 -8.74
C ALA A 66 -2.81 -7.41 -8.26
N SER A 67 -2.98 -6.47 -9.17
CA SER A 67 -3.52 -5.14 -8.83
C SER A 67 -4.88 -5.24 -8.14
N ALA A 68 -5.73 -6.17 -8.59
CA ALA A 68 -7.01 -6.48 -7.96
C ALA A 68 -6.80 -7.06 -6.54
N PRO A 69 -7.35 -6.44 -5.49
CA PRO A 69 -7.20 -6.94 -4.13
C PRO A 69 -7.75 -8.35 -3.91
N ASN A 70 -8.88 -8.64 -4.55
CA ASN A 70 -9.63 -9.86 -4.30
C ASN A 70 -8.89 -11.11 -4.78
N LEU A 71 -7.95 -10.96 -5.72
CA LEU A 71 -7.12 -12.06 -6.22
C LEU A 71 -5.95 -12.40 -5.28
N ARG A 72 -5.72 -11.58 -4.25
CA ARG A 72 -4.66 -11.77 -3.24
C ARG A 72 -5.20 -12.24 -1.89
N LEU A 73 -6.46 -12.64 -1.83
CA LEU A 73 -7.09 -13.18 -0.62
C LEU A 73 -6.65 -14.66 -0.49
N LYS A 74 -5.57 -14.89 0.26
CA LYS A 74 -5.12 -16.23 0.69
C LYS A 74 -5.37 -16.41 2.18
#